data_AF-A0A5J4Z9G9-F1
#
_entry.id   AF-A0A5J4Z9G9-F1
#
_cell.length_a   1.000
_cell.length_b   1.000
_cell.length_c   1.000
_cell.angle_alpha   90.00
_cell.angle_beta   90.00
_cell.angle_gamma   90.00
#
_symmetry.space_group_name_H-M   'P 1'
#
loop_
_entity.id
_entity.type
_entity.pdbx_description
1 polymer ?
#
loop_
_entity_poly.entity_id
_entity_poly.type
_entity_poly.pdbx_seq_one_letter_code
_entity_poly.pdbx_strand_id
1 'polypeptide(L)'
;MIIGVPGRPFSDKFLKVESTNNSDNQKRSGFCIRVFDEVQSIVNIFDKLIHYVEYNGSYDDLVDCVASKNFDAVVGDVTIIADRWDRLEFTVPFIESGLSVVVPVKQTPKAWMFLMPFTVEMWGATGVILMYTMFIVWFLEH
;
A
#
# COMPACT_ATOMS: atom_id res chain seq x y z
N MET A 1 5.98 8.09 29.58
CA MET A 1 4.77 7.63 28.84
C MET A 1 5.16 6.35 28.15
N ILE A 2 4.42 5.27 28.36
CA ILE A 2 4.70 3.98 27.73
C ILE A 2 3.82 3.87 26.49
N ILE A 3 4.45 3.86 25.32
CA ILE A 3 3.77 3.77 24.03
C ILE A 3 3.97 2.36 23.48
N GLY A 4 2.87 1.66 23.21
CA GLY A 4 2.90 0.38 22.53
C GLY A 4 3.20 0.56 21.04
N VAL A 5 4.07 -0.29 20.49
CA VAL A 5 4.42 -0.33 19.07
C VAL A 5 4.26 -1.78 18.58
N PRO A 6 3.60 -2.03 17.44
CA PRO A 6 3.45 -3.38 16.93
C PRO A 6 4.81 -3.96 16.52
N GLY A 7 5.12 -5.16 17.02
CA GLY A 7 6.35 -5.89 16.66
C GLY A 7 6.30 -6.52 15.26
N ARG A 8 5.10 -6.59 14.66
CA ARG A 8 4.89 -7.10 13.30
C ARG A 8 4.10 -6.08 12.47
N PRO A 9 4.76 -4.98 12.05
CA PRO A 9 4.12 -4.00 11.19
C PRO A 9 3.87 -4.57 9.80
N PHE A 10 2.92 -3.99 9.08
CA PHE A 10 2.60 -4.26 7.69
C PHE A 10 3.83 -4.06 6.78
N SER A 11 4.68 -3.08 7.11
CA SER A 11 5.94 -2.86 6.41
C SER A 11 6.99 -2.21 7.31
N ASP A 12 8.23 -2.64 7.15
CA ASP A 12 9.42 -2.05 7.79
C ASP A 12 9.58 -0.54 7.50
N LYS A 13 8.93 -0.02 6.46
CA LYS A 13 8.93 1.43 6.18
C LYS A 13 8.10 2.23 7.18
N PHE A 14 6.99 1.65 7.66
CA PHE A 14 6.11 2.28 8.64
C PHE A 14 6.72 2.23 10.03
N LEU A 15 7.28 1.07 10.38
CA LEU A 15 7.87 0.79 11.67
C LEU A 15 9.04 -0.17 11.47
N LYS A 16 10.19 0.20 12.00
CA LYS A 16 11.41 -0.57 11.99
C LYS A 16 11.98 -0.57 13.39
N VAL A 17 12.02 -1.77 13.96
CA VAL A 17 12.65 -1.98 15.24
C VAL A 17 14.09 -2.43 14.98
N GLU A 18 15.06 -1.54 15.19
CA GLU A 18 16.47 -1.91 15.08
C GLU A 18 16.96 -2.43 16.44
N SER A 19 17.22 -3.74 16.49
CA SER A 19 17.88 -4.35 17.65
C SER A 19 19.35 -3.94 17.66
N THR A 20 19.68 -2.89 18.40
CA THR A 20 21.08 -2.56 18.70
C THR A 20 21.57 -3.52 19.78
N ASN A 21 22.82 -3.99 19.67
CA ASN A 21 23.46 -4.91 20.62
C ASN A 21 23.59 -4.36 22.06
N ASN A 22 23.17 -3.11 22.30
CA ASN A 22 23.01 -2.52 23.62
C ASN A 22 21.52 -2.43 23.94
N SER A 23 21.08 -3.27 24.89
CA SER A 23 19.69 -3.41 25.34
C SER A 23 19.03 -2.10 25.81
N ASP A 24 19.83 -1.08 26.16
CA ASP A 24 19.35 0.22 26.65
C ASP A 24 18.95 1.21 25.54
N ASN A 25 19.39 0.99 24.29
CA ASN A 25 19.17 1.93 23.19
C ASN A 25 18.61 1.23 21.95
N GLN A 26 17.49 0.52 22.11
CA GLN A 26 16.74 0.03 20.96
C GLN A 26 16.19 1.23 20.18
N LYS A 27 16.92 1.62 19.13
CA LYS A 27 16.55 2.74 18.27
C LYS A 27 15.39 2.29 17.38
N ARG A 28 14.21 2.83 17.68
CA ARG A 28 13.00 2.55 16.91
C ARG A 28 12.86 3.66 15.89
N SER A 29 12.69 3.27 14.63
CA SER A 29 12.60 4.19 13.52
C SER A 29 11.45 3.77 12.63
N GLY A 30 10.94 4.68 11.80
CA GLY A 30 9.79 4.37 10.95
C GLY A 30 9.03 5.63 10.62
N PHE A 31 8.19 5.55 9.60
CA PHE A 31 7.31 6.67 9.25
C PHE A 31 6.42 7.09 10.43
N CYS A 32 5.75 6.13 11.09
CA CYS A 32 4.79 6.44 12.17
C CYS A 32 5.47 7.08 13.38
N ILE A 33 6.67 6.61 13.75
CA ILE A 33 7.45 7.19 14.86
C ILE A 33 7.90 8.60 14.52
N ARG A 34 8.41 8.85 13.30
CA ARG A 34 8.82 10.19 12.87
C ARG A 34 7.67 11.18 12.88
N VAL A 35 6.49 10.78 12.42
CA VAL A 35 5.30 11.64 12.45
C VAL A 35 4.92 11.96 13.90
N PHE A 36 4.94 10.95 14.77
CA PHE A 36 4.60 11.15 16.18
C PHE A 36 5.60 12.07 16.90
N ASP A 37 6.90 11.84 16.72
CA ASP A 37 7.98 12.66 17.29
C ASP A 37 7.89 14.12 16.78
N GLU A 38 7.54 14.33 15.51
CA GLU A 38 7.38 15.67 14.94
C GLU A 38 6.14 16.38 15.51
N VAL A 39 5.02 15.68 15.66
CA VAL A 39 3.83 16.26 16.32
C VAL A 39 4.13 16.59 17.79
N GLN A 40 4.88 15.72 18.47
CA GLN A 40 5.31 15.98 19.84
C GLN A 40 6.18 17.25 19.95
N SER A 41 7.10 17.46 19.00
CA SER A 41 7.98 18.62 18.99
C SER A 41 7.20 19.93 18.78
N ILE A 42 6.16 19.91 17.95
CA ILE A 42 5.30 21.07 17.67
C ILE A 42 4.39 21.40 18.85
N VAL A 43 3.69 20.38 19.40
CA VAL A 43 2.70 20.59 20.47
C VAL A 43 3.38 20.92 21.79
N ASN A 44 4.71 20.77 21.88
CA ASN A 44 5.50 21.09 23.06
C ASN A 44 4.91 20.39 24.31
N ILE A 45 4.50 19.12 24.14
CA ILE A 45 4.08 18.27 25.25
C ILE A 45 5.35 17.96 26.05
N PHE A 46 5.66 18.88 26.95
CA PHE A 46 6.86 18.96 27.77
C PHE A 46 7.12 17.66 28.56
N ASP A 47 8.41 17.33 28.65
CA ASP A 47 9.09 16.60 29.73
C ASP A 47 8.77 15.11 29.99
N LYS A 48 7.77 14.52 29.32
CA LYS A 48 7.46 13.11 29.55
C LYS A 48 8.35 12.22 28.67
N LEU A 49 9.35 11.58 29.29
CA LEU A 49 10.18 10.55 28.65
C LEU A 49 9.28 9.48 28.01
N ILE A 50 9.36 9.34 26.69
CA ILE A 50 8.61 8.33 25.95
C ILE A 50 9.42 7.04 25.91
N HIS A 51 8.79 5.98 26.37
CA HIS A 51 9.30 4.63 26.25
C HIS A 51 8.42 3.87 25.28
N TYR A 52 8.93 3.67 24.08
CA TYR A 52 8.33 2.78 23.12
C TYR A 52 8.58 1.33 23.56
N VAL A 53 7.51 0.53 23.64
CA VAL A 53 7.56 -0.90 23.98
C VAL A 53 7.01 -1.69 22.82
N GLU A 54 7.80 -2.62 22.33
CA GLU A 54 7.37 -3.53 21.26
C GLU A 54 6.41 -4.57 21.82
N TYR A 55 5.30 -4.76 21.11
CA TYR A 55 4.30 -5.77 21.43
C TYR A 55 4.23 -6.80 20.31
N ASN A 56 4.63 -8.05 20.60
CA ASN A 56 4.69 -9.14 19.65
C ASN A 56 3.41 -10.01 19.71
N GLY A 57 2.26 -9.41 19.45
CA GLY A 57 0.94 -10.06 19.46
C GLY A 57 0.02 -9.51 18.37
N SER A 58 -1.30 -9.75 18.49
CA SER A 58 -2.28 -9.20 17.54
C SER A 58 -2.44 -7.68 17.75
N TYR A 59 -2.89 -6.98 16.69
CA TYR A 59 -3.32 -5.58 16.81
C TYR A 59 -4.51 -5.43 17.77
N ASP A 60 -5.38 -6.44 17.85
CA ASP A 60 -6.52 -6.40 18.77
C ASP A 60 -6.05 -6.48 20.22
N ASP A 61 -5.11 -7.38 20.52
CA ASP A 61 -4.53 -7.50 21.86
C ASP A 61 -3.73 -6.25 22.25
N LEU A 62 -3.03 -5.64 21.27
CA LEU A 62 -2.30 -4.39 21.47
C LEU A 62 -3.25 -3.24 21.83
N VAL A 63 -4.39 -3.18 21.16
CA VAL A 63 -5.48 -2.26 21.46
C VAL A 63 -6.04 -2.53 22.86
N ASP A 64 -6.26 -3.79 23.21
CA ASP A 64 -6.80 -4.17 24.51
C ASP A 64 -5.82 -3.87 25.65
N CYS A 65 -4.52 -3.88 25.39
CA CYS A 65 -3.49 -3.41 26.32
C CYS A 65 -3.62 -1.91 26.62
N VAL A 66 -4.02 -1.08 25.65
CA VAL A 66 -4.31 0.35 25.89
C VAL A 66 -5.59 0.49 26.70
N ALA A 67 -6.65 -0.23 26.31
CA ALA A 67 -7.93 -0.21 27.03
C ALA A 67 -7.76 -0.65 28.50
N SER A 68 -6.89 -1.62 28.76
CA SER A 68 -6.54 -2.11 30.10
C SER A 68 -5.52 -1.24 30.84
N LYS A 69 -5.07 -0.11 30.26
CA LYS A 69 -4.06 0.81 30.78
C LYS A 69 -2.67 0.20 31.01
N ASN A 70 -2.34 -0.86 30.30
CA ASN A 70 -0.97 -1.39 30.26
C ASN A 70 -0.05 -0.50 29.42
N PHE A 71 -0.61 0.15 28.40
CA PHE A 71 0.05 1.20 27.60
C PHE A 71 -0.76 2.50 27.66
N ASP A 72 -0.06 3.64 27.63
CA ASP A 72 -0.70 4.96 27.62
C ASP A 72 -1.30 5.26 26.24
N ALA A 73 -0.64 4.79 25.17
CA ALA A 73 -1.06 4.99 23.78
C ALA A 73 -0.40 3.93 22.89
N VAL A 74 -0.85 3.83 21.63
CA VAL A 74 -0.21 3.02 20.60
C VAL A 74 0.16 3.89 19.41
N VAL A 75 1.36 3.70 18.89
CA VAL A 75 1.85 4.38 17.67
C VAL A 75 2.27 3.32 16.66
N GLY A 76 1.63 3.34 15.50
CA GLY A 76 1.93 2.42 14.41
C GLY A 76 0.91 2.45 13.29
N ASP A 77 1.02 1.49 12.41
CA ASP A 77 0.12 1.19 11.30
C ASP A 77 -1.17 0.50 11.76
N VAL A 78 -1.82 1.05 12.79
CA VAL A 78 -3.07 0.53 13.33
C VAL A 78 -4.23 1.01 12.47
N THR A 79 -4.98 0.07 11.90
CA THR A 79 -6.21 0.39 11.16
C THR A 79 -7.36 0.67 12.12
N ILE A 80 -8.04 1.80 11.90
CA ILE A 80 -9.25 2.20 12.61
C ILE A 80 -10.42 1.40 12.03
N ILE A 81 -11.00 0.52 12.84
CA ILE A 81 -12.19 -0.28 12.51
C ILE A 81 -13.23 -0.13 13.61
N ALA A 82 -14.51 -0.35 13.29
CA ALA A 82 -15.62 -0.14 14.22
C ALA A 82 -15.46 -0.89 15.54
N ASP A 83 -15.01 -2.15 15.49
CA ASP A 83 -14.80 -3.00 16.66
C ASP A 83 -13.74 -2.45 17.63
N ARG A 84 -12.70 -1.78 17.11
CA ARG A 84 -11.65 -1.17 17.93
C ARG A 84 -12.05 0.21 18.43
N TRP A 85 -12.80 0.96 17.62
CA TRP A 85 -13.28 2.30 17.97
C TRP A 85 -14.21 2.27 19.19
N ASP A 86 -14.95 1.18 19.40
CA ASP A 86 -15.78 1.00 20.60
C ASP A 86 -14.95 0.79 21.88
N ARG A 87 -13.69 0.33 21.75
CA ARG A 87 -12.80 0.01 22.88
C ARG A 87 -11.84 1.14 23.27
N LEU A 88 -11.52 2.04 22.34
CA LEU A 88 -10.63 3.18 22.58
C LEU A 88 -10.85 4.34 21.62
N GLU A 89 -10.37 5.51 22.03
CA GLU A 89 -10.41 6.73 21.23
C GLU A 89 -9.20 6.79 20.28
N PHE A 90 -9.46 7.05 18.99
CA PHE A 90 -8.41 7.24 18.00
C PHE A 90 -8.25 8.70 17.59
N THR A 91 -7.05 9.03 17.14
CA THR A 91 -6.77 10.32 16.49
C THR A 91 -7.29 10.32 15.04
N VAL A 92 -7.27 11.50 14.42
CA VAL A 92 -7.53 11.61 12.98
C VAL A 92 -6.44 10.84 12.21
N PRO A 93 -6.80 9.96 11.27
CA PRO A 93 -5.83 9.21 10.50
C PRO A 93 -4.97 10.15 9.65
N PHE A 94 -3.66 9.97 9.69
CA PHE A 94 -2.69 10.73 8.90
C PHE A 94 -2.40 10.09 7.53
N ILE A 95 -2.88 8.87 7.29
CA ILE A 95 -2.84 8.15 6.02
C ILE A 95 -4.24 7.60 5.75
N GLU A 96 -4.74 7.80 4.53
CA GLU A 96 -5.98 7.16 4.10
C GLU A 96 -5.79 5.66 3.94
N SER A 97 -6.69 4.89 4.58
CA SER A 97 -6.79 3.45 4.35
C SER A 97 -7.59 3.20 3.07
N GLY A 98 -7.08 2.33 2.20
CA GLY A 98 -7.74 1.97 0.94
C GLY A 98 -7.54 0.50 0.59
N LEU A 99 -8.56 -0.11 -0.01
CA LEU A 99 -8.47 -1.47 -0.54
C LEU A 99 -8.16 -1.40 -2.03
N SER A 100 -7.04 -2.02 -2.44
CA SER A 100 -6.67 -2.15 -3.85
C SER A 100 -6.34 -3.61 -4.17
N VAL A 101 -6.85 -4.09 -5.31
CA VAL A 101 -6.59 -5.44 -5.79
C VAL A 101 -5.48 -5.38 -6.83
N VAL A 102 -4.35 -6.03 -6.54
CA VAL A 102 -3.24 -6.15 -7.49
C VAL A 102 -3.50 -7.35 -8.40
N VAL A 103 -3.65 -7.11 -9.70
CA VAL A 103 -3.79 -8.16 -10.72
C VAL A 103 -2.57 -8.21 -11.63
N PRO A 104 -2.10 -9.39 -12.05
CA PRO A 104 -1.03 -9.49 -13.02
C PRO A 104 -1.46 -8.91 -14.36
N VAL A 105 -0.61 -8.07 -14.95
CA VAL A 105 -0.84 -7.50 -16.29
C VAL A 105 -0.63 -8.59 -17.32
N LYS A 106 -1.67 -8.91 -18.11
CA LYS A 106 -1.53 -9.78 -19.29
C LYS A 106 -0.83 -9.00 -20.40
N GLN A 107 0.34 -9.46 -20.81
CA GLN A 107 1.05 -8.89 -21.96
C GLN A 107 0.45 -9.46 -23.25
N THR A 108 -0.09 -8.59 -24.12
CA THR A 108 -0.44 -9.00 -25.49
C THR A 108 0.83 -9.15 -26.32
N PRO A 109 0.96 -10.20 -27.16
CA PRO A 109 2.15 -10.39 -27.99
C PRO A 109 2.30 -9.22 -28.97
N LYS A 110 3.43 -8.50 -28.88
CA LYS A 110 3.74 -7.30 -29.68
C LYS A 110 3.75 -7.55 -31.19
N ALA A 111 4.04 -8.77 -31.63
CA ALA A 111 4.20 -9.11 -33.04
C ALA A 111 2.90 -8.95 -33.88
N TRP A 112 1.74 -9.22 -33.29
CA TRP A 112 0.44 -9.18 -33.99
C TRP A 112 -0.30 -7.86 -33.78
N MET A 113 0.33 -6.89 -33.12
CA MET A 113 -0.25 -5.59 -32.80
C MET A 113 -0.57 -4.77 -34.06
N PHE A 114 0.15 -5.00 -35.16
CA PHE A 114 -0.11 -4.38 -36.46
C PHE A 114 -1.39 -4.90 -37.15
N LEU A 115 -1.87 -6.09 -36.78
CA LEU A 115 -3.11 -6.67 -37.33
C LEU A 115 -4.35 -6.31 -36.47
N MET A 116 -4.12 -5.80 -35.26
CA MET A 116 -5.15 -5.33 -34.33
C MET A 116 -5.98 -4.11 -34.76
N PRO A 117 -5.49 -3.14 -35.58
CA PRO A 117 -6.28 -1.96 -35.95
C PRO A 117 -7.42 -2.28 -36.94
N PHE A 118 -7.40 -3.44 -37.60
CA PHE A 118 -8.44 -3.85 -38.56
C PHE A 118 -9.13 -5.14 -38.10
N THR A 119 -10.46 -5.17 -38.24
CA THR A 119 -11.24 -6.39 -38.01
C THR A 119 -10.98 -7.42 -39.12
N VAL A 120 -11.27 -8.69 -38.85
CA VAL A 120 -11.14 -9.78 -39.85
C VAL A 120 -11.95 -9.47 -41.11
N GLU A 121 -13.11 -8.83 -40.96
CA GLU A 121 -13.95 -8.38 -42.07
C GLU A 121 -13.25 -7.33 -42.95
N MET A 122 -12.55 -6.37 -42.35
CA MET A 122 -11.78 -5.34 -43.08
C MET A 122 -10.59 -5.93 -43.83
N TRP A 123 -9.91 -6.92 -43.24
CA TRP A 123 -8.87 -7.69 -43.92
C TRP A 123 -9.44 -8.45 -45.13
N GLY A 124 -10.61 -9.08 -44.97
CA GLY A 124 -11.33 -9.74 -46.05
C GLY A 124 -11.71 -8.78 -47.19
N ALA A 125 -12.31 -7.63 -46.84
CA ALA A 125 -12.67 -6.59 -47.81
C ALA A 125 -11.45 -6.07 -48.59
N THR A 126 -10.33 -5.84 -47.89
CA THR A 126 -9.06 -5.44 -48.54
C THR A 126 -8.58 -6.50 -49.53
N GLY A 127 -8.64 -7.78 -49.16
CA GLY A 127 -8.28 -8.88 -50.06
C GLY A 127 -9.17 -8.96 -51.30
N VAL A 128 -10.49 -8.78 -51.15
CA VAL A 128 -11.45 -8.78 -52.27
C VAL A 128 -11.18 -7.61 -53.22
N ILE A 129 -10.96 -6.40 -52.69
CA ILE A 129 -10.65 -5.21 -53.49
C ILE A 129 -9.35 -5.43 -54.28
N LEU A 130 -8.30 -5.95 -53.64
CA LEU A 130 -7.02 -6.23 -54.30
C LEU A 130 -7.20 -7.25 -55.45
N MET A 131 -7.89 -8.37 -55.21
CA MET A 131 -8.17 -9.35 -56.27
C MET A 131 -8.97 -8.75 -57.43
N TYR A 132 -10.00 -7.96 -57.12
CA TYR A 132 -10.82 -7.30 -58.12
C TYR A 132 -10.01 -6.33 -59.00
N THR A 133 -9.15 -5.51 -58.39
CA THR A 133 -8.28 -4.58 -59.14
C THR A 133 -7.28 -5.33 -60.02
N MET A 134 -6.68 -6.42 -59.53
CA MET A 134 -5.75 -7.25 -60.30
C MET A 134 -6.45 -7.89 -61.51
N PHE A 135 -7.69 -8.35 -61.35
CA PHE A 135 -8.50 -8.89 -62.43
C PHE A 135 -8.82 -7.84 -63.51
N ILE A 136 -9.23 -6.63 -63.10
CA ILE A 136 -9.53 -5.54 -64.05
C ILE A 136 -8.29 -5.17 -64.88
N VAL A 137 -7.14 -5.02 -64.21
CA VAL A 137 -5.89 -4.64 -64.90
C VAL A 137 -5.50 -5.71 -65.92
N TRP A 138 -5.55 -6.99 -65.54
CA TRP A 138 -5.29 -8.10 -66.47
C TRP A 138 -6.23 -8.10 -67.67
N PHE A 139 -7.53 -7.84 -67.46
CA PHE A 139 -8.52 -7.77 -68.54
C PHE A 139 -8.33 -6.55 -69.46
N LEU A 140 -7.79 -5.44 -68.96
CA LEU A 140 -7.51 -4.25 -69.76
C LEU A 140 -6.18 -4.32 -70.52
N GLU A 141 -5.23 -5.09 -70.01
CA GLU A 141 -3.94 -5.33 -70.66
C GLU A 141 -4.06 -6.33 -71.83
N HIS A 142 -5.03 -7.25 -71.76
CA HIS A 142 -5.32 -8.24 -72.80
C HIS A 142 -6.40 -7.76 -73.78
#